data_AF-A0A928UE68-F1
#
_entry.id   AF-A0A928UE68-F1
#
_cell.length_a   1.000
_cell.length_b   1.000
_cell.length_c   1.000
_cell.angle_alpha   90.00
_cell.angle_beta   90.00
_cell.angle_gamma   90.00
#
_symmetry.space_group_name_H-M   'P 1'
#
loop_
_entity.id
_entity.type
_entity.pdbx_description
1 polymer ?
#
loop_
_entity_poly.entity_id
_entity_poly.type
_entity_poly.pdbx_seq_one_letter_code
_entity_poly.pdbx_strand_id
1 'polypeptide(L)'
;MTSIPITYSYNYNNDTNRFKYLERIDRTPEFHDSSVKDAAHKYVLRRSRQTRQASNTDKIQALVGAVLGTALTLVAMMKKQRVKNPFKLKYGLKEMLILSATPILGGVSLGMIGNDTKTNLAKSREGVFQFLNAAIPTWLAGATLKWCETTKGLNNVPAKLASIAATILIGMHGAASLSNVICDPQDKHQDRKLTLLDSIANIDDMIGVLVLAKFPILKNLHLEKLLPFIYTFCGYRAGKSN
;
A
#
# COMPACT_ATOMS: atom_id res chain seq x y z
N MET A 1 -27.11 -5.27 -43.41
CA MET A 1 -27.16 -4.77 -42.02
C MET A 1 -26.08 -3.71 -41.87
N THR A 2 -26.49 -2.46 -41.87
CA THR A 2 -25.64 -1.26 -41.74
C THR A 2 -25.43 -0.97 -40.25
N SER A 3 -24.17 -0.96 -39.81
CA SER A 3 -23.77 -0.65 -38.44
C SER A 3 -23.73 0.87 -38.22
N ILE A 4 -24.43 1.32 -37.19
CA ILE A 4 -24.50 2.71 -36.74
C ILE A 4 -23.18 3.06 -36.03
N PRO A 5 -22.49 4.17 -36.38
CA PRO A 5 -21.31 4.59 -35.64
C PRO A 5 -21.72 5.31 -34.35
N ILE A 6 -21.34 4.74 -33.21
CA ILE A 6 -21.48 5.37 -31.90
C ILE A 6 -20.43 6.48 -31.79
N THR A 7 -20.88 7.73 -31.73
CA THR A 7 -20.02 8.91 -31.57
C THR A 7 -19.82 9.18 -30.08
N TYR A 8 -18.58 9.05 -29.59
CA TYR A 8 -18.19 9.48 -28.24
C TYR A 8 -17.65 10.91 -28.31
N SER A 9 -18.11 11.79 -27.41
CA SER A 9 -17.65 13.18 -27.32
C SER A 9 -16.34 13.26 -26.51
N TYR A 10 -15.34 13.94 -27.04
CA TYR A 10 -13.92 13.83 -26.66
C TYR A 10 -13.43 14.97 -25.75
N ASN A 11 -12.52 14.63 -24.82
CA ASN A 11 -11.69 15.60 -24.10
C ASN A 11 -10.23 15.51 -24.60
N TYR A 12 -9.76 16.54 -25.29
CA TYR A 12 -8.89 16.41 -26.47
C TYR A 12 -7.37 16.19 -26.23
N ASN A 13 -6.87 16.33 -24.99
CA ASN A 13 -5.41 16.45 -24.76
C ASN A 13 -4.68 15.21 -24.21
N ASN A 14 -5.35 14.28 -23.51
CA ASN A 14 -4.70 13.07 -22.97
C ASN A 14 -4.98 11.80 -23.81
N ASP A 15 -6.07 11.81 -24.59
CA ASP A 15 -6.46 10.67 -25.41
C ASP A 15 -5.57 10.51 -26.67
N THR A 16 -5.03 11.60 -27.21
CA THR A 16 -4.25 11.62 -28.45
C THR A 16 -2.97 10.78 -28.39
N ASN A 17 -2.29 10.74 -27.24
CA ASN A 17 -1.09 9.91 -27.09
C ASN A 17 -1.44 8.42 -26.91
N ARG A 18 -2.52 8.12 -26.17
CA ARG A 18 -3.02 6.75 -25.97
C ARG A 18 -3.40 6.08 -27.29
N PHE A 19 -4.14 6.77 -28.15
CA PHE A 19 -4.54 6.26 -29.45
C PHE A 19 -3.33 6.07 -30.38
N LYS A 20 -2.34 6.97 -30.35
CA LYS A 20 -1.10 6.79 -31.12
C LYS A 20 -0.30 5.54 -30.74
N TYR A 21 -0.31 5.12 -29.47
CA TYR A 21 0.38 3.90 -29.04
C TYR A 21 -0.40 2.63 -29.40
N LEU A 22 -1.73 2.62 -29.24
CA LEU A 22 -2.57 1.49 -29.64
C LEU A 22 -2.57 1.32 -31.16
N GLU A 23 -2.65 2.42 -31.91
CA GLU A 23 -2.58 2.44 -33.36
C GLU A 23 -1.18 2.02 -33.87
N ARG A 24 -0.12 2.30 -33.10
CA ARG A 24 1.22 1.78 -33.39
C ARG A 24 1.29 0.26 -33.17
N ILE A 25 0.75 -0.25 -32.06
CA ILE A 25 0.65 -1.71 -31.80
C ILE A 25 -0.13 -2.40 -32.90
N ASP A 26 -1.26 -1.83 -33.33
CA ASP A 26 -2.09 -2.37 -34.43
C ASP A 26 -1.37 -2.44 -35.77
N ARG A 27 -0.40 -1.55 -36.02
CA ARG A 27 0.35 -1.45 -37.28
C ARG A 27 1.70 -2.15 -37.27
N THR A 28 2.18 -2.66 -36.13
CA THR A 28 3.51 -3.30 -36.07
C THR A 28 3.39 -4.80 -36.35
N PRO A 29 4.12 -5.36 -37.34
CA PRO A 29 3.99 -6.76 -37.75
C PRO A 29 4.37 -7.77 -36.65
N GLU A 30 5.14 -7.36 -35.65
CA GLU A 30 5.49 -8.16 -34.46
C GLU A 30 4.28 -8.46 -33.54
N PHE A 31 3.18 -7.72 -33.66
CA PHE A 31 1.94 -7.91 -32.88
C PHE A 31 0.79 -8.52 -33.69
N HIS A 32 1.10 -9.26 -34.77
CA HIS A 32 0.07 -9.93 -35.57
C HIS A 32 -0.60 -11.12 -34.86
N ASP A 33 0.11 -11.73 -33.91
CA ASP A 33 -0.47 -12.74 -33.02
C ASP A 33 -1.49 -12.06 -32.09
N SER A 34 -2.75 -12.50 -32.19
CA SER A 34 -3.87 -11.94 -31.43
C SER A 34 -3.65 -11.99 -29.92
N SER A 35 -2.91 -12.99 -29.41
CA SER A 35 -2.60 -13.13 -27.99
C SER A 35 -1.58 -12.08 -27.50
N VAL A 36 -0.56 -11.79 -28.32
CA VAL A 36 0.48 -10.80 -28.03
C VAL A 36 -0.09 -9.38 -28.16
N LYS A 37 -0.97 -9.19 -29.14
CA LYS A 37 -1.72 -7.96 -29.35
C LYS A 37 -2.67 -7.64 -28.19
N ASP A 38 -3.40 -8.64 -27.68
CA ASP A 38 -4.27 -8.50 -26.52
C ASP A 38 -3.48 -8.22 -25.24
N ALA A 39 -2.32 -8.86 -25.07
CA ALA A 39 -1.44 -8.60 -23.93
C ALA A 39 -0.89 -7.16 -23.97
N ALA A 40 -0.44 -6.68 -25.12
CA ALA A 40 0.05 -5.32 -25.31
C ALA A 40 -1.07 -4.27 -25.11
N HIS A 41 -2.27 -4.52 -25.65
CA HIS A 41 -3.45 -3.69 -25.41
C HIS A 41 -3.82 -3.65 -23.92
N LYS A 42 -3.88 -4.80 -23.24
CA LYS A 42 -4.13 -4.88 -21.79
C LYS A 42 -3.08 -4.11 -20.99
N TYR A 43 -1.80 -4.22 -21.36
CA TYR A 43 -0.70 -3.51 -20.71
C TYR A 43 -0.82 -1.99 -20.85
N VAL A 44 -1.09 -1.48 -22.06
CA VAL A 44 -1.29 -0.04 -22.31
C VAL A 44 -2.55 0.48 -21.62
N LEU A 45 -3.66 -0.28 -21.68
CA LEU A 45 -4.90 0.07 -21.01
C LEU A 45 -4.77 0.06 -19.48
N ARG A 46 -4.00 -0.88 -18.90
CA ARG A 46 -3.68 -0.92 -17.47
C ARG A 46 -2.84 0.25 -17.01
N ARG A 47 -1.79 0.58 -17.77
CA ARG A 47 -0.96 1.76 -17.50
C ARG A 47 -1.78 3.05 -17.61
N SER A 48 -2.79 3.09 -18.48
CA SER A 48 -3.72 4.21 -18.58
C SER A 48 -4.76 4.25 -17.45
N ARG A 49 -5.15 3.13 -16.84
CA ARG A 49 -6.01 3.14 -15.63
C ARG A 49 -5.32 3.84 -14.46
N GLN A 50 -4.00 3.73 -14.34
CA GLN A 50 -3.20 4.48 -13.37
C GLN A 50 -3.15 6.01 -13.61
N THR A 51 -3.75 6.54 -14.68
CA THR A 51 -3.62 7.95 -15.09
C THR A 51 -4.88 8.81 -14.95
N ARG A 52 -5.97 8.34 -14.30
CA ARG A 52 -6.99 9.28 -13.83
C ARG A 52 -6.40 10.04 -12.64
N GLN A 53 -5.82 11.22 -12.89
CA GLN A 53 -5.24 12.03 -11.83
C GLN A 53 -6.29 12.30 -10.76
N ALA A 54 -5.98 11.93 -9.52
CA ALA A 54 -6.81 12.26 -8.36
C ALA A 54 -7.09 13.76 -8.35
N SER A 55 -8.38 14.11 -8.24
CA SER A 55 -8.78 15.50 -8.11
C SER A 55 -8.15 16.09 -6.84
N ASN A 56 -8.04 17.41 -6.78
CA ASN A 56 -7.56 18.06 -5.56
C ASN A 56 -8.50 17.77 -4.38
N THR A 57 -9.80 17.64 -4.65
CA THR A 57 -10.80 17.24 -3.66
C THR A 57 -10.52 15.84 -3.11
N ASP A 58 -10.24 14.85 -3.98
CA ASP A 58 -9.89 13.49 -3.56
C ASP A 58 -8.67 13.46 -2.65
N LYS A 59 -7.63 14.21 -3.02
CA LYS A 59 -6.38 14.29 -2.25
C LYS A 59 -6.63 14.90 -0.87
N ILE A 60 -7.40 15.99 -0.81
CA ILE A 60 -7.72 16.67 0.46
C ILE A 60 -8.56 15.75 1.35
N GLN A 61 -9.62 15.15 0.82
CA GLN A 61 -10.48 14.24 1.59
C GLN A 61 -9.71 13.03 2.11
N ALA A 62 -8.89 12.41 1.26
CA ALA A 62 -8.03 11.30 1.66
C ALA A 62 -7.04 11.69 2.76
N LEU A 63 -6.41 12.88 2.64
CA LEU A 63 -5.48 13.38 3.63
C LEU A 63 -6.18 13.66 4.97
N VAL A 64 -7.32 14.36 4.94
CA VAL A 64 -8.12 14.64 6.14
C VAL A 64 -8.55 13.34 6.81
N GLY A 65 -8.99 12.36 6.03
CA GLY A 65 -9.41 11.05 6.54
C GLY A 65 -8.27 10.31 7.22
N ALA A 66 -7.10 10.28 6.59
CA ALA A 66 -5.92 9.63 7.16
C ALA A 66 -5.42 10.32 8.44
N VAL A 67 -5.42 11.66 8.46
CA VAL A 67 -5.06 12.44 9.66
C VAL A 67 -6.05 12.19 10.79
N LEU A 68 -7.36 12.20 10.52
CA LEU A 68 -8.38 11.93 11.53
C LEU A 68 -8.29 10.49 12.07
N GLY A 69 -8.11 9.50 11.20
CA GLY A 69 -7.92 8.11 11.61
C GLY A 69 -6.71 7.94 12.53
N THR A 70 -5.59 8.60 12.19
CA THR A 70 -4.38 8.64 13.03
C THR A 70 -4.64 9.34 14.36
N ALA A 71 -5.20 10.54 14.34
CA ALA A 71 -5.43 11.35 15.53
C ALA A 71 -6.34 10.64 16.53
N LEU A 72 -7.47 10.06 16.07
CA LEU A 72 -8.37 9.28 16.92
C LEU A 72 -7.66 8.11 17.59
N THR A 73 -6.78 7.45 16.84
CA THR A 73 -6.01 6.30 17.33
C THR A 73 -4.98 6.72 18.36
N LEU A 74 -4.24 7.79 18.11
CA LEU A 74 -3.29 8.34 19.07
C LEU A 74 -4.00 8.77 20.36
N VAL A 75 -5.14 9.47 20.27
CA VAL A 75 -5.93 9.87 21.44
C VAL A 75 -6.41 8.65 22.23
N ALA A 76 -6.92 7.62 21.54
CA ALA A 76 -7.36 6.38 22.18
C ALA A 76 -6.20 5.66 22.90
N MET A 77 -5.04 5.57 22.27
CA MET A 77 -3.84 4.97 22.86
C MET A 77 -3.28 5.81 24.02
N MET A 78 -3.31 7.14 23.91
CA MET A 78 -2.90 8.06 24.97
C MET A 78 -3.76 7.86 26.22
N LYS A 79 -5.08 7.75 26.04
CA LYS A 79 -6.01 7.44 27.13
C LYS A 79 -5.74 6.06 27.74
N LYS A 80 -5.56 5.03 26.90
CA LYS A 80 -5.29 3.65 27.35
C LYS A 80 -3.97 3.52 28.11
N GLN A 81 -2.90 4.18 27.64
CA GLN A 81 -1.57 4.13 28.24
C GLN A 81 -1.34 5.21 29.31
N ARG A 82 -2.35 6.07 29.57
CA ARG A 82 -2.29 7.20 30.50
C ARG A 82 -1.12 8.16 30.22
N VAL A 83 -0.81 8.40 28.95
CA VAL A 83 0.22 9.35 28.53
C VAL A 83 -0.41 10.61 27.94
N LYS A 84 0.10 11.78 28.33
CA LYS A 84 -0.39 13.09 27.84
C LYS A 84 0.30 13.57 26.57
N ASN A 85 1.43 12.97 26.21
CA ASN A 85 2.20 13.34 25.03
C ASN A 85 2.21 12.15 24.03
N PRO A 86 1.74 12.32 22.78
CA PRO A 86 1.71 11.24 21.79
C PRO A 86 3.12 10.70 21.47
N PHE A 87 4.17 11.51 21.58
CA PHE A 87 5.56 11.08 21.37
C PHE A 87 6.11 10.16 22.47
N LYS A 88 5.36 9.94 23.55
CA LYS A 88 5.70 8.99 24.63
C LYS A 88 4.90 7.68 24.53
N LEU A 89 4.09 7.52 23.49
CA LEU A 89 3.36 6.27 23.26
C LEU A 89 4.32 5.12 22.99
N LYS A 90 4.01 3.97 23.57
CA LYS A 90 4.70 2.71 23.28
C LYS A 90 3.85 1.91 22.33
N TYR A 91 4.45 1.40 21.26
CA TYR A 91 3.75 0.56 20.31
C TYR A 91 4.16 -0.89 20.51
N GLY A 92 3.19 -1.74 20.82
CA GLY A 92 3.28 -3.19 20.67
C GLY A 92 2.63 -3.63 19.37
N LEU A 93 2.62 -4.94 19.11
CA LEU A 93 2.05 -5.51 17.88
C LEU A 93 0.61 -5.04 17.63
N LYS A 94 -0.25 -5.12 18.67
CA LYS A 94 -1.65 -4.70 18.57
C LYS A 94 -1.77 -3.21 18.27
N GLU A 95 -1.00 -2.37 18.97
CA GLU A 95 -1.03 -0.93 18.75
C GLU A 95 -0.56 -0.56 17.35
N MET A 96 0.47 -1.22 16.81
CA MET A 96 0.94 -0.96 15.44
C MET A 96 -0.08 -1.38 14.39
N LEU A 97 -0.70 -2.55 14.52
CA LEU A 97 -1.74 -3.01 13.59
C LEU A 97 -2.97 -2.08 13.58
N ILE A 98 -3.34 -1.54 14.74
CA ILE A 98 -4.41 -0.55 14.81
C ILE A 98 -3.96 0.77 14.18
N LEU A 99 -2.75 1.23 14.47
CA LEU A 99 -2.20 2.48 13.92
C LEU A 99 -1.98 2.43 12.41
N SER A 100 -1.78 1.25 11.82
CA SER A 100 -1.75 1.10 10.36
C SER A 100 -3.15 1.02 9.74
N ALA A 101 -4.09 0.33 10.40
CA ALA A 101 -5.45 0.15 9.87
C ALA A 101 -6.28 1.43 9.85
N THR A 102 -6.26 2.21 10.93
CA THR A 102 -7.18 3.33 11.10
C THR A 102 -6.93 4.53 10.18
N PRO A 103 -5.68 4.92 9.84
CA PRO A 103 -5.45 5.97 8.86
C PRO A 103 -5.81 5.50 7.46
N ILE A 104 -5.57 4.22 7.14
CA ILE A 104 -5.98 3.61 5.87
C ILE A 104 -7.49 3.65 5.72
N LEU A 105 -8.23 3.16 6.72
CA LEU A 105 -9.69 3.21 6.73
C LEU A 105 -10.20 4.65 6.64
N GLY A 106 -9.60 5.59 7.38
CA GLY A 106 -9.99 7.01 7.35
C GLY A 106 -9.76 7.63 5.97
N GLY A 107 -8.59 7.45 5.39
CA GLY A 107 -8.22 8.00 4.09
C GLY A 107 -9.07 7.42 2.96
N VAL A 108 -9.29 6.10 2.97
CA VAL A 108 -10.16 5.42 2.00
C VAL A 108 -11.60 5.89 2.13
N SER A 109 -12.17 5.90 3.34
CA SER A 109 -13.58 6.27 3.55
C SER A 109 -13.90 7.70 3.16
N LEU A 110 -13.08 8.68 3.57
CA LEU A 110 -13.30 10.07 3.14
C LEU A 110 -12.95 10.28 1.66
N GLY A 111 -11.90 9.61 1.16
CA GLY A 111 -11.55 9.66 -0.25
C GLY A 111 -12.65 9.12 -1.17
N MET A 112 -13.57 8.27 -0.69
CA MET A 112 -14.68 7.74 -1.49
C MET A 112 -15.85 8.73 -1.68
N ILE A 113 -15.89 9.81 -0.90
CA ILE A 113 -17.04 10.73 -0.90
C ILE A 113 -17.13 11.46 -2.24
N GLY A 114 -18.29 11.36 -2.90
CA GLY A 114 -18.56 12.06 -4.16
C GLY A 114 -17.98 11.36 -5.40
N ASN A 115 -17.49 10.13 -5.26
CA ASN A 115 -16.91 9.35 -6.36
C ASN A 115 -17.82 8.22 -6.87
N ASP A 116 -17.56 7.78 -8.09
CA ASP A 116 -18.26 6.65 -8.70
C ASP A 116 -17.83 5.29 -8.11
N THR A 117 -18.64 4.26 -8.30
CA THR A 117 -18.40 2.90 -7.76
C THR A 117 -17.07 2.30 -8.21
N LYS A 118 -16.61 2.59 -9.43
CA LYS A 118 -15.34 2.02 -9.96
C LYS A 118 -14.15 2.65 -9.24
N THR A 119 -14.17 3.96 -9.08
CA THR A 119 -13.16 4.74 -8.36
C THR A 119 -13.13 4.33 -6.88
N ASN A 120 -14.29 4.16 -6.25
CA ASN A 120 -14.39 3.68 -4.87
C ASN A 120 -13.84 2.26 -4.72
N LEU A 121 -14.12 1.37 -5.66
CA LEU A 121 -13.56 0.02 -5.65
C LEU A 121 -12.02 0.02 -5.78
N ALA A 122 -11.46 0.91 -6.60
CA ALA A 122 -10.01 1.07 -6.72
C ALA A 122 -9.38 1.56 -5.40
N LYS A 123 -10.00 2.55 -4.74
CA LYS A 123 -9.60 3.03 -3.40
C LYS A 123 -9.66 1.94 -2.34
N SER A 124 -10.74 1.15 -2.30
CA SER A 124 -10.86 -0.01 -1.41
C SER A 124 -9.73 -1.01 -1.61
N ARG A 125 -9.44 -1.37 -2.86
CA ARG A 125 -8.40 -2.35 -3.22
C ARG A 125 -7.00 -1.86 -2.84
N GLU A 126 -6.69 -0.60 -3.10
CA GLU A 126 -5.43 0.00 -2.66
C GLU A 126 -5.37 0.06 -1.11
N GLY A 127 -6.48 0.34 -0.44
CA GLY A 127 -6.57 0.26 1.02
C GLY A 127 -6.26 -1.12 1.58
N VAL A 128 -6.85 -2.18 1.01
CA VAL A 128 -6.56 -3.56 1.38
C VAL A 128 -5.09 -3.90 1.09
N PHE A 129 -4.58 -3.51 -0.08
CA PHE A 129 -3.18 -3.73 -0.46
C PHE A 129 -2.22 -3.09 0.55
N GLN A 130 -2.44 -1.83 0.92
CA GLN A 130 -1.58 -1.15 1.89
C GLN A 130 -1.73 -1.71 3.30
N PHE A 131 -2.94 -2.10 3.71
CA PHE A 131 -3.14 -2.71 5.02
C PHE A 131 -2.44 -4.08 5.12
N LEU A 132 -2.55 -4.93 4.10
CA LEU A 132 -1.91 -6.24 4.08
C LEU A 132 -0.38 -6.11 4.03
N ASN A 133 0.13 -5.18 3.22
CA ASN A 133 1.56 -4.87 3.22
C ASN A 133 2.02 -4.35 4.58
N ALA A 134 1.24 -3.54 5.29
CA ALA A 134 1.58 -3.10 6.65
C ALA A 134 1.49 -4.23 7.71
N ALA A 135 0.46 -5.05 7.62
CA ALA A 135 0.07 -5.98 8.67
C ALA A 135 0.84 -7.29 8.65
N ILE A 136 1.06 -7.87 7.46
CA ILE A 136 1.68 -9.20 7.33
C ILE A 136 3.14 -9.19 7.80
N PRO A 137 4.03 -8.29 7.32
CA PRO A 137 5.41 -8.23 7.79
C PRO A 137 5.49 -7.92 9.29
N THR A 138 4.65 -6.99 9.77
CA THR A 138 4.56 -6.65 11.20
C THR A 138 4.18 -7.86 12.07
N TRP A 139 3.18 -8.63 11.64
CA TRP A 139 2.73 -9.82 12.36
C TRP A 139 3.77 -10.94 12.32
N LEU A 140 4.33 -11.22 11.14
CA LEU A 140 5.39 -12.22 10.97
C LEU A 140 6.61 -11.87 11.81
N ALA A 141 7.04 -10.61 11.84
CA ALA A 141 8.16 -10.19 12.67
C ALA A 141 7.87 -10.35 14.17
N GLY A 142 6.64 -10.07 14.61
CA GLY A 142 6.24 -10.35 15.99
C GLY A 142 6.30 -11.83 16.35
N ALA A 143 5.86 -12.70 15.43
CA ALA A 143 5.98 -14.15 15.58
C ALA A 143 7.44 -14.61 15.61
N THR A 144 8.27 -14.12 14.67
CA THR A 144 9.70 -14.42 14.61
C THR A 144 10.44 -13.97 15.86
N LEU A 145 10.16 -12.75 16.36
CA LEU A 145 10.79 -12.26 17.59
C LEU A 145 10.48 -13.18 18.77
N LYS A 146 9.22 -13.58 18.92
CA LYS A 146 8.80 -14.52 19.96
C LYS A 146 9.45 -15.89 19.80
N TRP A 147 9.60 -16.37 18.57
CA TRP A 147 10.31 -17.62 18.28
C TRP A 147 11.79 -17.54 18.65
N CYS A 148 12.49 -16.48 18.25
CA CYS A 148 13.89 -16.24 18.61
C CYS A 148 14.09 -16.14 20.13
N GLU A 149 13.13 -15.59 20.87
CA GLU A 149 13.15 -15.54 22.34
C GLU A 149 13.06 -16.92 22.99
N THR A 150 12.34 -17.85 22.35
CA THR A 150 12.15 -19.22 22.86
C THR A 150 13.22 -20.22 22.41
N THR A 151 14.03 -19.89 21.41
CA THR A 151 15.03 -20.80 20.82
C THR A 151 16.44 -20.52 21.35
N LYS A 152 17.07 -21.54 21.94
CA LYS A 152 18.48 -21.50 22.35
C LYS A 152 19.37 -21.22 21.12
N GLY A 153 20.27 -20.25 21.23
CA GLY A 153 21.14 -19.82 20.13
C GLY A 153 20.59 -18.67 19.27
N LEU A 154 19.28 -18.43 19.26
CA LEU A 154 18.65 -17.29 18.56
C LEU A 154 18.28 -16.14 19.50
N ASN A 155 18.26 -16.36 20.82
CA ASN A 155 17.94 -15.33 21.82
C ASN A 155 19.14 -14.39 22.10
N ASN A 156 19.72 -13.80 21.05
CA ASN A 156 20.73 -12.75 21.13
C ASN A 156 20.44 -11.66 20.09
N VAL A 157 20.97 -10.45 20.31
CA VAL A 157 20.64 -9.28 19.49
C VAL A 157 20.98 -9.48 17.99
N PRO A 158 22.20 -9.94 17.61
CA PRO A 158 22.52 -10.18 16.21
C PRO A 158 21.61 -11.21 15.53
N ALA A 159 21.35 -12.35 16.17
CA ALA A 159 20.50 -13.39 15.62
C ALA A 159 19.05 -12.91 15.46
N LYS A 160 18.48 -12.23 16.46
CA LYS A 160 17.13 -11.65 16.36
C LYS A 160 17.03 -10.64 15.22
N LEU A 161 18.01 -9.75 15.06
CA LEU A 161 18.04 -8.77 13.96
C LEU A 161 18.10 -9.46 12.59
N ALA A 162 18.97 -10.46 12.45
CA ALA A 162 19.10 -11.22 11.20
C ALA A 162 17.82 -12.00 10.86
N SER A 163 17.23 -12.67 11.84
CA SER A 163 15.97 -13.40 11.67
C SER A 163 14.82 -12.47 11.30
N ILE A 164 14.72 -11.31 11.95
CA ILE A 164 13.70 -10.31 11.64
C ILE A 164 13.90 -9.74 10.22
N ALA A 165 15.13 -9.40 9.84
CA ALA A 165 15.43 -8.90 8.50
C ALA A 165 15.05 -9.93 7.42
N ALA A 166 15.40 -11.21 7.63
CA ALA A 166 15.01 -12.30 6.74
C ALA A 166 13.47 -12.44 6.67
N THR A 167 12.79 -12.40 7.82
CA THR A 167 11.32 -12.47 7.87
C THR A 167 10.65 -11.30 7.16
N ILE A 168 11.15 -10.08 7.29
CA ILE A 168 10.61 -8.92 6.57
C ILE A 168 10.75 -9.12 5.07
N LEU A 169 11.94 -9.51 4.59
CA LEU A 169 12.18 -9.73 3.16
C LEU A 169 11.23 -10.79 2.59
N ILE A 170 11.04 -11.91 3.28
CA ILE A 170 10.09 -12.96 2.90
C ILE A 170 8.64 -12.46 2.99
N GLY A 171 8.30 -11.79 4.09
CA GLY A 171 6.97 -11.29 4.39
C GLY A 171 6.48 -10.26 3.38
N MET A 172 7.37 -9.39 2.90
CA MET A 172 7.04 -8.39 1.87
C MET A 172 6.70 -9.03 0.52
N HIS A 173 7.48 -10.03 0.08
CA HIS A 173 7.18 -10.77 -1.16
C HIS A 173 5.86 -11.54 -1.03
N GLY A 174 5.62 -12.15 0.13
CA GLY A 174 4.38 -12.86 0.44
C GLY A 174 3.18 -11.91 0.49
N ALA A 175 3.31 -10.77 1.17
CA ALA A 175 2.26 -9.76 1.32
C ALA A 175 1.86 -9.16 -0.02
N ALA A 176 2.84 -8.80 -0.86
CA ALA A 176 2.57 -8.30 -2.20
C ALA A 176 1.85 -9.33 -3.07
N SER A 177 2.31 -10.60 -3.03
CA SER A 177 1.69 -11.68 -3.80
C SER A 177 0.25 -11.95 -3.34
N LEU A 178 0.03 -12.04 -2.02
CA LEU A 178 -1.31 -12.25 -1.44
C LEU A 178 -2.24 -11.07 -1.72
N SER A 179 -1.73 -9.83 -1.59
CA SER A 179 -2.51 -8.63 -1.88
C SER A 179 -2.93 -8.56 -3.34
N ASN A 180 -2.06 -8.96 -4.27
CA ASN A 180 -2.40 -9.05 -5.69
C ASN A 180 -3.48 -10.09 -5.96
N VAL A 181 -3.42 -11.27 -5.32
CA VAL A 181 -4.48 -12.28 -5.44
C VAL A 181 -5.83 -11.75 -4.94
N ILE A 182 -5.83 -11.00 -3.84
CA ILE A 182 -7.08 -10.47 -3.25
C ILE A 182 -7.62 -9.27 -4.04
N CYS A 183 -6.75 -8.37 -4.47
CA CYS A 183 -7.14 -7.07 -5.04
C CYS A 183 -7.23 -7.08 -6.57
N ASP A 184 -6.51 -7.98 -7.25
CA ASP A 184 -6.58 -8.19 -8.70
C ASP A 184 -6.49 -9.68 -9.09
N PRO A 185 -7.51 -10.51 -8.75
CA PRO A 185 -7.50 -11.96 -8.96
C PRO A 185 -7.50 -12.41 -10.43
N GLN A 186 -7.81 -11.50 -11.37
CA GLN A 186 -7.80 -11.80 -12.81
C GLN A 186 -6.41 -11.61 -13.44
N ASP A 187 -5.43 -11.16 -12.64
CA ASP A 187 -4.08 -10.93 -13.08
C ASP A 187 -3.15 -12.09 -12.72
N LYS A 188 -2.78 -12.91 -13.71
CA LYS A 188 -1.86 -14.05 -13.52
C LYS A 188 -0.38 -13.64 -13.44
N HIS A 189 -0.07 -12.36 -13.64
CA HIS A 189 1.27 -11.81 -13.52
C HIS A 189 1.25 -10.65 -12.52
N GLN A 190 2.27 -10.55 -11.66
CA GLN A 190 2.41 -9.39 -10.79
C GLN A 190 2.59 -8.13 -11.67
N ASP A 191 1.55 -7.31 -11.79
CA ASP A 191 1.60 -6.01 -12.49
C ASP A 191 2.61 -5.03 -11.85
N ARG A 192 3.05 -5.29 -10.61
CA ARG A 192 4.21 -4.66 -9.96
C ARG A 192 5.33 -5.68 -9.76
N LYS A 193 6.38 -5.62 -10.59
CA LYS A 193 7.68 -6.17 -10.18
C LYS A 193 8.11 -5.36 -8.96
N LEU A 194 8.09 -5.96 -7.76
CA LEU A 194 8.68 -5.34 -6.57
C LEU A 194 10.13 -5.03 -6.91
N THR A 195 10.41 -3.75 -7.16
CA THR A 195 11.79 -3.29 -7.22
C THR A 195 12.26 -3.08 -5.79
N LEU A 196 13.56 -3.24 -5.53
CA LEU A 196 14.13 -2.97 -4.20
C LEU A 196 13.79 -1.56 -3.67
N LEU A 197 13.48 -0.61 -4.58
CA LEU A 197 12.99 0.73 -4.25
C LEU A 197 11.54 0.76 -3.76
N ASP A 198 10.65 -0.12 -4.25
CA ASP A 198 9.32 -0.32 -3.65
C ASP A 198 9.43 -1.04 -2.30
N SER A 199 10.44 -1.89 -2.11
CA SER A 199 10.75 -2.45 -0.80
C SER A 199 11.30 -1.40 0.18
N ILE A 200 11.99 -0.38 -0.33
CA ILE A 200 12.38 0.82 0.43
C ILE A 200 11.16 1.73 0.67
N ALA A 201 10.14 1.73 -0.20
CA ALA A 201 8.86 2.39 0.07
C ALA A 201 8.05 1.70 1.19
N ASN A 202 8.33 0.42 1.47
CA ASN A 202 7.87 -0.36 2.63
C ASN A 202 8.77 -0.16 3.89
N ILE A 203 9.54 0.93 3.95
CA ILE A 203 10.28 1.35 5.16
C ILE A 203 9.34 1.48 6.37
N ASP A 204 8.04 1.69 6.15
CA ASP A 204 6.99 1.68 7.17
C ASP A 204 6.91 0.39 7.97
N ASP A 205 7.03 -0.76 7.30
CA ASP A 205 7.10 -2.07 7.92
C ASP A 205 8.40 -2.31 8.66
N MET A 206 9.53 -1.92 8.06
CA MET A 206 10.82 -2.09 8.71
C MET A 206 10.91 -1.22 9.97
N ILE A 207 10.46 0.03 9.91
CA ILE A 207 10.40 0.94 11.08
C ILE A 207 9.45 0.38 12.12
N GLY A 208 8.27 -0.10 11.71
CA GLY A 208 7.34 -0.78 12.61
C GLY A 208 7.99 -1.95 13.35
N VAL A 209 8.66 -2.82 12.62
CA VAL A 209 9.27 -4.02 13.17
C VAL A 209 10.47 -3.69 14.07
N LEU A 210 11.28 -2.69 13.72
CA LEU A 210 12.35 -2.20 14.58
C LEU A 210 11.82 -1.62 15.89
N VAL A 211 10.68 -0.92 15.85
CA VAL A 211 9.96 -0.45 17.04
C VAL A 211 9.44 -1.62 17.87
N LEU A 212 8.91 -2.67 17.24
CA LEU A 212 8.41 -3.86 17.92
C LEU A 212 9.54 -4.60 18.66
N ALA A 213 10.71 -4.71 18.03
CA ALA A 213 11.83 -5.48 18.54
C ALA A 213 12.58 -4.82 19.70
N LYS A 214 12.36 -3.52 19.95
CA LYS A 214 12.86 -2.78 21.13
C LYS A 214 14.35 -3.00 21.45
N PHE A 215 15.17 -3.19 20.42
CA PHE A 215 16.60 -3.44 20.63
C PHE A 215 17.27 -2.26 21.35
N PRO A 216 18.15 -2.51 22.33
CA PRO A 216 18.80 -1.45 23.11
C PRO A 216 19.54 -0.43 22.23
N ILE A 217 20.16 -0.89 21.15
CA ILE A 217 20.94 -0.08 20.20
C ILE A 217 20.04 0.91 19.44
N LEU A 218 18.74 0.61 19.29
CA LEU A 218 17.79 1.42 18.52
C LEU A 218 16.96 2.38 19.37
N LYS A 219 17.09 2.34 20.70
CA LYS A 219 16.35 3.23 21.62
C LYS A 219 16.61 4.72 21.36
N ASN A 220 17.80 5.06 20.88
CA ASN A 220 18.19 6.45 20.64
C ASN A 220 17.65 7.00 19.31
N LEU A 221 17.19 6.14 18.40
CA LEU A 221 16.65 6.54 17.10
C LEU A 221 15.19 7.00 17.16
N HIS A 222 14.48 6.72 18.26
CA HIS A 222 13.10 7.14 18.50
C HIS A 222 12.14 6.88 17.32
N LEU A 223 12.34 5.75 16.63
CA LEU A 223 11.61 5.35 15.43
C LEU A 223 10.09 5.27 15.65
N GLU A 224 9.67 5.04 16.90
CA GLU A 224 8.26 5.03 17.32
C GLU A 224 7.53 6.35 17.02
N LYS A 225 8.26 7.47 17.01
CA LYS A 225 7.69 8.80 16.76
C LYS A 225 7.33 9.02 15.29
N LEU A 226 7.91 8.23 14.39
CA LEU A 226 7.67 8.33 12.95
C LEU A 226 6.46 7.52 12.48
N LEU A 227 6.09 6.46 13.21
CA LEU A 227 4.99 5.56 12.84
C LEU A 227 3.67 6.28 12.51
N PRO A 228 3.20 7.28 13.28
CA PRO A 228 1.95 7.95 12.96
C PRO A 228 2.00 8.69 11.62
N PHE A 229 3.12 9.32 11.29
CA PHE A 229 3.30 10.06 10.04
C PHE A 229 3.33 9.12 8.83
N ILE A 230 4.07 8.02 8.99
CA ILE A 230 4.20 7.00 7.98
C ILE A 230 2.84 6.37 7.66
N TYR A 231 2.10 5.90 8.67
CA TYR A 231 0.79 5.29 8.44
C TYR A 231 -0.27 6.29 7.97
N THR A 232 -0.17 7.57 8.38
CA THR A 232 -0.97 8.65 7.78
C THR A 232 -0.72 8.75 6.27
N PHE A 233 0.55 8.70 5.85
CA PHE A 233 0.91 8.77 4.44
C PHE A 233 0.38 7.56 3.65
N CYS A 234 0.40 6.36 4.23
CA CYS A 234 -0.26 5.19 3.65
C CYS A 234 -1.76 5.48 3.47
N GLY A 235 -2.47 5.88 4.53
CA GLY A 235 -3.90 6.19 4.41
C GLY A 235 -4.24 7.25 3.34
N TYR A 236 -3.41 8.30 3.23
CA TYR A 236 -3.54 9.28 2.16
C TYR A 236 -3.33 8.66 0.77
N ARG A 237 -2.30 7.81 0.58
CA ARG A 237 -2.05 7.12 -0.68
C ARG A 237 -3.20 6.20 -1.08
N ALA A 238 -3.78 5.48 -0.13
CA ALA A 238 -4.92 4.61 -0.39
C ALA A 238 -6.17 5.42 -0.81
N GLY A 239 -6.48 6.50 -0.08
CA GLY A 239 -7.65 7.32 -0.35
C GLY A 239 -7.59 8.15 -1.63
N LYS A 240 -6.40 8.47 -2.12
CA LYS A 240 -6.21 9.21 -3.39
C LYS A 240 -6.10 8.30 -4.62
N SER A 241 -6.21 6.97 -4.45
CA SER A 241 -6.10 6.02 -5.56
C SER A 241 -7.29 6.16 -6.52
N ASN A 242 -7.10 5.89 -7.81
CA ASN A 242 -8.13 6.01 -8.85
C ASN A 242 -8.04 4.86 -9.85
#